data_AF-A0A846NFK1-F1
#
_entry.id   AF-A0A846NFK1-F1
#
_cell.length_a   1.000
_cell.length_b   1.000
_cell.length_c   1.000
_cell.angle_alpha   90.00
_cell.angle_beta   90.00
_cell.angle_gamma   90.00
#
_symmetry.space_group_name_H-M   'P 1'
#
loop_
_entity.id
_entity.type
_entity.pdbx_description
1 polymer ?
#
loop_
_entity_poly.entity_id
_entity_poly.type
_entity_poly.pdbx_seq_one_letter_code
_entity_poly.pdbx_strand_id
1 'polypeptide(L)'
;MQDKGLSTLVGLANEGSTGIVGRARGDLKRLRKWQQKLSGFDSKERSLSHALIELTRVGERLNISNHVLNEASHIFRIVLERKLVRGISISVMAAASLCIALRQEGVSRNLTELSSAWDLEPKKISRIYRLLTRQLRIKIPVVDPLNHVRKICGRAGLSKKVMLEAEKIVRLAQRKKLTIGKSPIGTASAAVYYACVLMDAEKTQQEIAVAANITEVTLRNRYKNLNDHLEYAPPTHRIDST
;
A
#
# COMPACT_ATOMS: atom_id res chain seq x y z
N MET A 1 -21.60 -21.04 32.44
CA MET A 1 -22.33 -20.92 31.17
C MET A 1 -21.82 -19.68 30.46
N GLN A 2 -20.92 -19.83 29.48
CA GLN A 2 -20.39 -18.71 28.68
C GLN A 2 -21.35 -18.44 27.52
N ASP A 3 -21.80 -17.19 27.44
CA ASP A 3 -22.63 -16.69 26.36
C ASP A 3 -21.82 -16.74 25.05
N LYS A 4 -22.26 -17.52 24.06
CA LYS A 4 -21.49 -17.87 22.85
C LYS A 4 -21.38 -16.73 21.82
N GLY A 5 -21.24 -15.48 22.28
CA GLY A 5 -21.11 -14.31 21.38
C GLY A 5 -22.32 -14.08 20.47
N LEU A 6 -23.47 -14.68 20.76
CA LEU A 6 -24.69 -14.50 19.99
C LEU A 6 -25.39 -13.21 20.45
N SER A 7 -25.11 -12.10 19.77
CA SER A 7 -25.85 -10.86 20.00
C SER A 7 -27.26 -10.98 19.42
N THR A 8 -28.28 -10.96 20.28
CA THR A 8 -29.69 -10.83 19.87
C THR A 8 -29.90 -9.45 19.24
N LEU A 9 -29.76 -9.34 17.92
CA LEU A 9 -30.01 -8.10 17.19
C LEU A 9 -31.51 -7.94 16.93
N VAL A 10 -32.12 -6.85 17.39
CA VAL A 10 -33.47 -6.49 16.96
C VAL A 10 -33.40 -6.10 15.48
N GLY A 11 -33.94 -6.96 14.61
CA GLY A 11 -33.94 -6.77 13.15
C GLY A 11 -34.52 -5.41 12.74
N LEU A 12 -34.02 -4.87 11.61
CA LEU A 12 -34.42 -3.56 11.08
C LEU A 12 -35.81 -3.59 10.40
N ALA A 13 -36.21 -4.76 9.90
CA ALA A 13 -37.51 -5.01 9.32
C ALA A 13 -38.61 -4.81 10.38
N ASN A 14 -39.68 -4.11 10.03
CA ASN A 14 -40.87 -4.01 10.88
C ASN A 14 -41.84 -5.16 10.56
N GLU A 15 -41.28 -6.35 10.41
CA GLU A 15 -41.98 -7.55 9.96
C GLU A 15 -42.39 -8.35 11.19
N GLY A 16 -43.69 -8.42 11.41
CA GLY A 16 -44.36 -9.40 12.25
C GLY A 16 -45.49 -10.01 11.44
N SER A 17 -46.11 -11.08 11.93
CA SER A 17 -47.23 -11.77 11.27
C SER A 17 -48.39 -10.87 10.87
N THR A 18 -48.52 -9.67 11.47
CA THR A 18 -49.58 -8.68 11.20
C THR A 18 -49.07 -7.27 10.90
N GLY A 19 -47.75 -7.08 10.71
CA GLY A 19 -47.14 -5.76 10.49
C GLY A 19 -47.14 -4.86 11.73
N ILE A 20 -46.00 -4.22 12.02
CA ILE A 20 -45.85 -3.42 13.25
C ILE A 20 -46.32 -1.98 13.01
N VAL A 21 -47.53 -1.65 13.48
CA VAL A 21 -48.16 -0.32 13.30
C VAL A 21 -48.39 0.36 14.66
N GLY A 22 -48.42 1.70 14.67
CA GLY A 22 -48.80 2.49 15.85
C GLY A 22 -47.81 2.44 17.02
N ARG A 23 -48.32 2.26 18.25
CA ARG A 23 -47.56 2.33 19.52
C ARG A 23 -46.42 1.31 19.58
N ALA A 24 -46.63 0.10 19.06
CA ALA A 24 -45.62 -0.96 18.98
C ALA A 24 -44.39 -0.56 18.14
N ARG A 25 -44.56 0.29 17.11
CA ARG A 25 -43.44 0.83 16.32
C ARG A 25 -42.62 1.85 17.11
N GLY A 26 -43.28 2.61 18.00
CA GLY A 26 -42.62 3.54 18.92
C GLY A 26 -41.80 2.81 19.97
N ASP A 27 -42.36 1.75 20.55
CA ASP A 27 -41.68 0.92 21.54
C ASP A 27 -40.52 0.14 20.93
N LEU A 28 -40.67 -0.40 19.70
CA LEU A 28 -39.58 -1.03 18.97
C LEU A 28 -38.45 -0.03 18.64
N LYS A 29 -38.78 1.20 18.24
CA LYS A 29 -37.77 2.26 18.05
C LYS A 29 -37.04 2.59 19.35
N ARG A 30 -37.75 2.62 20.48
CA ARG A 30 -37.14 2.82 21.80
C ARG A 30 -36.23 1.65 22.17
N LEU A 31 -36.70 0.42 21.98
CA LEU A 31 -35.91 -0.80 22.20
C LEU A 31 -34.65 -0.82 21.34
N ARG A 32 -34.71 -0.43 20.06
CA ARG A 32 -33.52 -0.29 19.20
C ARG A 32 -32.57 0.80 19.70
N LYS A 33 -33.07 1.95 20.16
CA LYS A 33 -32.23 3.00 20.75
C LYS A 33 -31.59 2.55 22.07
N TRP A 34 -32.34 1.85 22.91
CA TRP A 34 -31.84 1.29 24.17
C TRP A 34 -30.83 0.19 23.89
N GLN A 35 -31.09 -0.71 22.94
CA GLN A 35 -30.12 -1.70 22.48
C GLN A 35 -28.88 -1.02 21.89
N GLN A 36 -28.98 0.04 21.10
CA GLN A 36 -27.80 0.76 20.59
C GLN A 36 -26.98 1.41 21.72
N LYS A 37 -27.64 1.80 22.83
CA LYS A 37 -27.00 2.33 24.04
C LYS A 37 -26.42 1.22 24.93
N LEU A 38 -27.10 0.09 25.05
CA LEU A 38 -26.77 -1.06 25.92
C LEU A 38 -25.80 -2.03 25.27
N SER A 39 -25.95 -2.30 23.96
CA SER A 39 -24.98 -3.04 23.14
C SER A 39 -23.64 -2.34 23.06
N GLY A 40 -23.49 -1.13 23.61
CA GLY A 40 -22.25 -0.70 24.24
C GLY A 40 -20.99 -0.88 23.41
N PHE A 41 -21.08 -0.91 22.08
CA PHE A 41 -19.89 -1.06 21.26
C PHE A 41 -19.08 0.18 21.55
N ASP A 42 -17.94 0.01 22.21
CA ASP A 42 -17.03 1.10 22.56
C ASP A 42 -16.82 1.91 21.26
N SER A 43 -16.69 3.23 21.39
CA SER A 43 -16.27 4.10 20.28
C SER A 43 -15.12 3.49 19.46
N LYS A 44 -14.24 2.74 20.13
CA LYS A 44 -13.18 1.91 19.55
C LYS A 44 -13.67 0.74 18.72
N GLU A 45 -14.63 -0.04 19.22
CA GLU A 45 -15.17 -1.20 18.51
C GLU A 45 -15.93 -0.78 17.25
N ARG A 46 -16.68 0.32 17.30
CA ARG A 46 -17.30 0.88 16.08
C ARG A 46 -16.24 1.31 15.05
N SER A 47 -15.17 1.96 15.53
CA SER A 47 -14.06 2.38 14.67
C SER A 47 -13.32 1.18 14.07
N LEU A 48 -13.14 0.11 14.85
CA LEU A 48 -12.54 -1.14 14.43
C LEU A 48 -13.39 -1.83 13.37
N SER A 49 -14.69 -2.01 13.61
CA SER A 49 -15.60 -2.62 12.64
C SER A 49 -15.60 -1.86 11.30
N HIS A 50 -15.63 -0.52 11.35
CA HIS A 50 -15.54 0.30 10.14
C HIS A 50 -14.20 0.11 9.41
N ALA A 51 -13.07 0.09 10.13
CA ALA A 51 -11.76 -0.13 9.54
C ALA A 51 -11.61 -1.52 8.91
N LEU A 52 -12.15 -2.56 9.55
CA LEU A 52 -12.09 -3.93 9.03
C LEU A 52 -12.86 -4.06 7.71
N ILE A 53 -14.06 -3.47 7.63
CA ILE A 53 -14.85 -3.44 6.38
C ILE A 53 -14.06 -2.73 5.27
N GLU A 54 -13.44 -1.59 5.58
CA GLU A 54 -12.62 -0.83 4.63
C GLU A 54 -11.37 -1.60 4.16
N LEU A 55 -10.70 -2.29 5.09
CA LEU A 55 -9.53 -3.13 4.78
C LEU A 55 -9.91 -4.29 3.86
N THR A 56 -11.02 -4.99 4.14
CA THR A 56 -11.51 -6.08 3.29
C THR A 56 -11.87 -5.58 1.90
N ARG A 57 -12.64 -4.48 1.81
CA ARG A 57 -13.03 -3.87 0.53
C ARG A 57 -11.83 -3.51 -0.34
N VAL A 58 -10.81 -2.87 0.23
CA VAL A 58 -9.59 -2.50 -0.51
C VAL A 58 -8.69 -3.72 -0.78
N GLY A 59 -8.66 -4.67 0.15
CA GLY A 59 -7.95 -5.93 0.00
C GLY A 59 -8.41 -6.72 -1.22
N GLU A 60 -9.72 -6.85 -1.41
CA GLU A 60 -10.33 -7.49 -2.57
C GLU A 60 -9.97 -6.74 -3.87
N ARG A 61 -10.13 -5.41 -3.87
CA ARG A 61 -9.81 -4.57 -5.05
C ARG A 61 -8.35 -4.67 -5.49
N LEU A 62 -7.43 -4.83 -4.54
CA LEU A 62 -5.98 -4.89 -4.80
C LEU A 62 -5.42 -6.32 -4.81
N ASN A 63 -6.30 -7.32 -4.70
CA ASN A 63 -5.98 -8.75 -4.60
C ASN A 63 -4.87 -9.03 -3.56
N ILE A 64 -5.08 -8.54 -2.34
CA ILE A 64 -4.16 -8.68 -1.21
C ILE A 64 -4.55 -9.93 -0.42
N SER A 65 -3.55 -10.71 0.03
CA SER A 65 -3.80 -11.93 0.79
C SER A 65 -4.42 -11.65 2.16
N ASN A 66 -5.27 -12.57 2.64
CA ASN A 66 -5.88 -12.48 3.96
C ASN A 66 -4.85 -12.38 5.09
N HIS A 67 -3.67 -12.98 4.93
CA HIS A 67 -2.57 -12.84 5.89
C HIS A 67 -2.18 -11.36 6.10
N VAL A 68 -1.96 -10.62 5.00
CA VAL A 68 -1.60 -9.19 5.08
C VAL A 68 -2.73 -8.36 5.67
N LEU A 69 -3.99 -8.69 5.35
CA LEU A 69 -5.16 -8.00 5.91
C LEU A 69 -5.31 -8.24 7.42
N ASN A 70 -5.02 -9.45 7.88
CA ASN A 70 -5.00 -9.77 9.31
C ASN A 70 -3.91 -9.00 10.05
N GLU A 71 -2.71 -8.90 9.47
CA GLU A 71 -1.62 -8.13 10.04
C GLU A 71 -1.95 -6.62 10.08
N ALA A 72 -2.54 -6.09 9.01
CA ALA A 72 -3.02 -4.70 8.98
C ALA A 72 -4.06 -4.43 10.06
N SER A 73 -4.96 -5.39 10.29
CA SER A 73 -5.99 -5.34 11.34
C SER A 73 -5.38 -5.38 12.74
N HIS A 74 -4.35 -6.20 12.93
CA HIS A 74 -3.60 -6.27 14.17
C HIS A 74 -2.89 -4.95 14.50
N ILE A 75 -2.17 -4.38 13.52
CA ILE A 75 -1.53 -3.06 13.65
C ILE A 75 -2.58 -2.00 13.99
N PHE A 76 -3.72 -1.98 13.30
CA PHE A 76 -4.78 -1.02 13.55
C PHE A 76 -5.33 -1.10 14.99
N ARG A 77 -5.50 -2.32 15.54
CA ARG A 77 -5.91 -2.51 16.95
C ARG A 77 -4.89 -1.91 17.92
N ILE A 78 -3.59 -2.19 17.71
CA ILE A 78 -2.51 -1.62 18.55
C ILE A 78 -2.55 -0.08 18.51
N VAL A 79 -2.78 0.50 17.33
CA VAL A 79 -2.87 1.97 17.17
C VAL A 79 -4.04 2.56 17.96
N LEU A 80 -5.21 1.92 17.93
CA LEU A 80 -6.39 2.33 18.71
C LEU A 80 -6.16 2.22 20.22
N GLU A 81 -5.60 1.10 20.68
CA GLU A 81 -5.34 0.85 22.11
C GLU A 81 -4.37 1.88 22.70
N ARG A 82 -3.28 2.16 21.97
CA ARG A 82 -2.25 3.11 22.40
C ARG A 82 -2.64 4.58 22.19
N LYS A 83 -3.81 4.86 21.59
CA LYS A 83 -4.30 6.22 21.28
C LYS A 83 -3.26 7.10 20.57
N LEU A 84 -2.48 6.48 19.68
CA LEU A 84 -1.31 7.08 19.02
C LEU A 84 -1.65 8.29 18.16
N VAL A 85 -2.89 8.35 17.69
CA VAL A 85 -3.38 9.31 16.72
C VAL A 85 -4.78 9.76 17.12
N ARG A 86 -5.02 11.08 17.22
CA ARG A 86 -6.34 11.68 17.51
C ARG A 86 -6.72 12.65 16.40
N GLY A 87 -8.02 12.72 16.08
CA GLY A 87 -8.55 13.64 15.06
C GLY A 87 -8.25 13.26 13.62
N ILE A 88 -7.97 11.98 13.34
CA ILE A 88 -7.68 11.48 12.00
C ILE A 88 -8.78 10.54 11.56
N SER A 89 -9.13 10.61 10.27
CA SER A 89 -10.11 9.70 9.68
C SER A 89 -9.68 8.24 9.86
N ILE A 90 -10.66 7.41 10.24
CA ILE A 90 -10.49 5.96 10.42
C ILE A 90 -9.93 5.33 9.13
N SER A 91 -10.39 5.78 7.95
CA SER A 91 -9.94 5.28 6.66
C SER A 91 -8.47 5.59 6.39
N VAL A 92 -7.98 6.78 6.76
CA VAL A 92 -6.56 7.15 6.61
C VAL A 92 -5.68 6.29 7.53
N MET A 93 -6.16 6.00 8.74
CA MET A 93 -5.45 5.17 9.71
C MET A 93 -5.42 3.69 9.29
N ALA A 94 -6.53 3.17 8.76
CA ALA A 94 -6.59 1.85 8.14
C ALA A 94 -5.62 1.76 6.95
N ALA A 95 -5.60 2.79 6.09
CA ALA A 95 -4.70 2.86 4.95
C ALA A 95 -3.22 2.86 5.32
N ALA A 96 -2.85 3.62 6.35
CA ALA A 96 -1.50 3.61 6.88
C ALA A 96 -1.14 2.24 7.48
N SER A 97 -2.06 1.60 8.20
CA SER A 97 -1.84 0.28 8.82
C SER A 97 -1.62 -0.80 7.76
N LEU A 98 -2.41 -0.81 6.69
CA LEU A 98 -2.20 -1.72 5.55
C LEU A 98 -0.87 -1.46 4.85
N CYS A 99 -0.48 -0.19 4.68
CA CYS A 99 0.81 0.16 4.08
C CYS A 99 1.99 -0.38 4.90
N ILE A 100 1.88 -0.40 6.22
CA ILE A 100 2.90 -0.99 7.10
C ILE A 100 2.95 -2.51 6.92
N ALA A 101 1.81 -3.19 7.02
CA ALA A 101 1.72 -4.64 6.85
C ALA A 101 2.27 -5.11 5.50
N LEU A 102 1.87 -4.45 4.40
CA LEU A 102 2.40 -4.73 3.06
C LEU A 102 3.91 -4.64 2.99
N ARG A 103 4.51 -3.63 3.66
CA ARG A 103 5.96 -3.45 3.66
C ARG A 103 6.69 -4.45 4.56
N GLN A 104 6.09 -4.87 5.67
CA GLN A 104 6.66 -5.92 6.53
C GLN A 104 6.70 -7.26 5.79
N GLU A 105 5.65 -7.58 5.05
CA GLU A 105 5.54 -8.81 4.23
C GLU A 105 6.35 -8.74 2.92
N GLY A 106 7.10 -7.66 2.68
CA GLY A 106 7.86 -7.48 1.45
C GLY A 106 7.00 -7.28 0.19
N VAL A 107 5.68 -7.15 0.34
CA VAL A 107 4.75 -6.90 -0.76
C VAL A 107 4.81 -5.44 -1.16
N SER A 108 5.64 -5.13 -2.16
CA SER A 108 5.72 -3.76 -2.67
C SER A 108 4.47 -3.38 -3.48
N ARG A 109 3.65 -2.48 -2.92
CA ARG A 109 2.59 -1.74 -3.61
C ARG A 109 2.91 -0.25 -3.63
N ASN A 110 2.53 0.43 -4.69
CA ASN A 110 2.78 1.86 -4.79
C ASN A 110 1.79 2.62 -3.92
N LEU A 111 2.25 3.72 -3.33
CA LEU A 111 1.37 4.56 -2.52
C LEU A 111 0.24 5.19 -3.36
N THR A 112 0.51 5.47 -4.64
CA THR A 112 -0.47 5.98 -5.59
C THR A 112 -1.59 4.97 -5.85
N GLU A 113 -1.25 3.69 -6.00
CA GLU A 113 -2.22 2.59 -6.13
C GLU A 113 -3.09 2.45 -4.87
N LEU A 114 -2.49 2.60 -3.69
CA LEU A 114 -3.20 2.53 -2.42
C LEU A 114 -4.14 3.73 -2.23
N SER A 115 -3.66 4.91 -2.62
CA SER A 115 -4.41 6.16 -2.59
C SER A 115 -5.62 6.13 -3.51
N SER A 116 -5.49 5.59 -4.73
CA SER A 116 -6.61 5.47 -5.67
C SER A 116 -7.65 4.42 -5.26
N ALA A 117 -7.23 3.37 -4.54
CA ALA A 117 -8.16 2.38 -4.01
C ALA A 117 -9.07 2.94 -2.92
N TRP A 118 -8.54 3.84 -2.08
CA TRP A 118 -9.25 4.46 -0.97
C TRP A 118 -9.86 5.83 -1.26
N ASP A 119 -9.53 6.45 -2.38
CA ASP A 119 -9.86 7.85 -2.70
C ASP A 119 -9.36 8.83 -1.61
N LEU A 120 -8.10 8.65 -1.21
CA LEU A 120 -7.45 9.45 -0.17
C LEU A 120 -6.17 10.10 -0.68
N GLU A 121 -5.87 11.30 -0.23
CA GLU A 121 -4.62 11.99 -0.60
C GLU A 121 -3.35 11.19 -0.17
N PRO A 122 -2.39 10.95 -1.08
CA PRO A 122 -1.15 10.22 -0.76
C PRO A 122 -0.34 10.89 0.36
N LYS A 123 -0.39 12.22 0.45
CA LYS A 123 0.32 13.01 1.48
C LYS A 123 -0.18 12.68 2.88
N LYS A 124 -1.50 12.50 3.06
CA LYS A 124 -2.12 12.15 4.34
C LYS A 124 -1.69 10.75 4.78
N ILE A 125 -1.80 9.76 3.90
CA ILE A 125 -1.37 8.38 4.17
C ILE A 125 0.12 8.34 4.54
N SER A 126 0.97 9.02 3.77
CA SER A 126 2.42 9.08 4.03
C SER A 126 2.77 9.67 5.39
N ARG A 127 2.08 10.74 5.80
CA ARG A 127 2.31 11.40 7.09
C ARG A 127 2.00 10.45 8.23
N ILE A 128 0.87 9.74 8.16
CA ILE A 128 0.44 8.84 9.22
C ILE A 128 1.26 7.56 9.25
N TYR A 129 1.59 7.02 8.08
CA TYR A 129 2.55 5.92 7.96
C TYR A 129 3.87 6.23 8.69
N ARG A 130 4.50 7.39 8.45
CA ARG A 130 5.75 7.79 9.12
C ARG A 130 5.59 7.95 10.64
N LEU A 131 4.44 8.46 11.06
CA LEU A 131 4.14 8.65 12.47
C LEU A 131 3.97 7.30 13.18
N LEU A 132 3.18 6.39 12.61
CA LEU A 132 2.92 5.06 13.16
C LEU A 132 4.18 4.21 13.20
N THR A 133 4.97 4.18 12.12
CA THR A 133 6.24 3.43 12.06
C THR A 133 7.23 3.91 13.12
N ARG A 134 7.31 5.23 13.36
CA ARG A 134 8.14 5.79 14.43
C ARG A 134 7.63 5.41 15.83
N GLN A 135 6.32 5.55 16.08
CA GLN A 135 5.73 5.30 17.40
C GLN A 135 5.68 3.80 17.77
N LEU A 136 5.40 2.94 16.80
CA LEU A 136 5.39 1.48 16.98
C LEU A 136 6.79 0.86 16.91
N ARG A 137 7.82 1.65 16.58
CA ARG A 137 9.22 1.20 16.39
C ARG A 137 9.34 0.02 15.42
N ILE A 138 8.49 0.00 14.39
CA ILE A 138 8.47 -1.05 13.39
C ILE A 138 9.67 -0.86 12.47
N LYS A 139 10.53 -1.87 12.41
CA LYS A 139 11.61 -1.93 11.43
C LYS A 139 11.05 -2.43 10.11
N ILE A 140 11.11 -1.57 9.11
CA ILE A 140 10.60 -1.88 7.77
C ILE A 140 11.75 -2.46 6.97
N PRO A 141 11.62 -3.67 6.41
CA PRO A 141 12.67 -4.25 5.60
C PRO A 141 12.91 -3.38 4.36
N VAL A 142 14.18 -3.20 4.00
CA VAL A 142 14.53 -2.52 2.76
C VAL A 142 14.12 -3.44 1.60
N VAL A 143 13.20 -2.96 0.77
CA VAL A 143 12.73 -3.72 -0.41
C VAL A 143 13.89 -3.87 -1.39
N ASP A 144 14.15 -5.11 -1.82
CA ASP A 144 15.15 -5.40 -2.85
C ASP A 144 14.75 -4.71 -4.18
N PRO A 145 15.62 -3.87 -4.78
CA PRO A 145 15.40 -3.31 -6.10
C PRO A 145 15.04 -4.36 -7.18
N LEU A 146 15.52 -5.60 -7.07
CA LEU A 146 15.19 -6.68 -8.00
C LEU A 146 13.67 -6.94 -8.12
N ASN A 147 12.93 -6.77 -7.02
CA ASN A 147 11.47 -6.96 -7.01
C ASN A 147 10.73 -5.93 -7.88
N HIS A 148 11.33 -4.77 -8.12
CA HIS A 148 10.77 -3.72 -8.96
C HIS A 148 11.08 -3.93 -10.44
N VAL A 149 12.24 -4.50 -10.78
CA VAL A 149 12.67 -4.73 -12.18
C VAL A 149 11.60 -5.47 -12.97
N ARG A 150 11.14 -6.62 -12.45
CA ARG A 150 10.12 -7.45 -13.13
C ARG A 150 8.81 -6.70 -13.39
N LYS A 151 8.34 -5.94 -12.39
CA LYS A 151 7.11 -5.14 -12.49
C LYS A 151 7.26 -4.03 -13.52
N ILE A 152 8.39 -3.33 -13.52
CA ILE A 152 8.65 -2.23 -14.45
C ILE A 152 8.76 -2.78 -15.87
N CYS A 153 9.53 -3.85 -16.09
CA CYS A 153 9.64 -4.48 -17.41
C CYS A 153 8.30 -4.98 -17.94
N GLY A 154 7.48 -5.61 -17.09
CA GLY A 154 6.13 -6.04 -17.49
C GLY A 154 5.22 -4.87 -17.89
N ARG A 155 5.26 -3.76 -17.14
CA ARG A 155 4.48 -2.55 -17.45
C ARG A 155 4.99 -1.80 -18.68
N ALA A 156 6.30 -1.81 -18.91
CA ALA A 156 6.94 -1.15 -20.05
C ALA A 156 6.91 -1.99 -21.34
N GLY A 157 6.40 -3.23 -21.30
CA GLY A 157 6.37 -4.14 -22.45
C GLY A 157 7.76 -4.62 -22.88
N LEU A 158 8.71 -4.71 -21.95
CA LEU A 158 10.10 -5.09 -22.24
C LEU A 158 10.28 -6.60 -22.35
N SER A 159 11.20 -7.01 -23.21
CA SER A 159 11.51 -8.43 -23.41
C SER A 159 12.19 -9.06 -22.17
N LYS A 160 12.08 -10.38 -22.05
CA LYS A 160 12.74 -11.14 -20.97
C LYS A 160 14.26 -10.97 -20.99
N LYS A 161 14.87 -10.74 -22.17
CA LYS A 161 16.31 -10.50 -22.28
C LYS A 161 16.72 -9.20 -21.58
N VAL A 162 15.99 -8.10 -21.82
CA VAL A 162 16.21 -6.80 -21.17
C VAL A 162 15.99 -6.91 -19.66
N MET A 163 14.96 -7.65 -19.23
CA MET A 163 14.70 -7.90 -17.81
C MET A 163 15.86 -8.60 -17.10
N LEU A 164 16.40 -9.67 -17.69
CA LEU A 164 17.54 -10.40 -17.13
C LEU A 164 18.80 -9.52 -17.07
N GLU A 165 19.00 -8.68 -18.08
CA GLU A 165 20.12 -7.76 -18.12
C GLU A 165 20.00 -6.68 -17.04
N ALA A 166 18.81 -6.10 -16.86
CA ALA A 166 18.53 -5.17 -15.78
C ALA A 166 18.75 -5.80 -14.39
N GLU A 167 18.38 -7.07 -14.19
CA GLU A 167 18.66 -7.79 -12.93
C GLU A 167 20.17 -7.90 -12.67
N LYS A 168 21.01 -8.15 -13.70
CA LYS A 168 22.47 -8.18 -13.56
C LYS A 168 23.02 -6.81 -13.15
N ILE A 169 22.55 -5.73 -13.79
CA ILE A 169 22.96 -4.35 -13.50
C ILE A 169 22.64 -3.99 -12.06
N VAL A 170 21.44 -4.35 -11.57
CA VAL A 170 21.05 -4.14 -10.17
C VAL A 170 21.99 -4.87 -9.21
N ARG A 171 22.30 -6.16 -9.46
CA ARG A 171 23.22 -6.93 -8.62
C ARG A 171 24.63 -6.34 -8.62
N LEU A 172 25.10 -5.85 -9.77
CA LEU A 172 26.39 -5.18 -9.87
C LEU A 172 26.41 -3.87 -9.08
N ALA A 173 25.35 -3.05 -9.20
CA ALA A 173 25.21 -1.83 -8.42
C ALA A 173 25.18 -2.09 -6.90
N GLN A 174 24.52 -3.17 -6.47
CA GLN A 174 24.53 -3.61 -5.06
C GLN A 174 25.94 -4.01 -4.61
N ARG A 175 26.67 -4.81 -5.40
CA ARG A 175 28.06 -5.21 -5.09
C ARG A 175 29.00 -4.01 -4.99
N LYS A 176 28.87 -3.04 -5.89
CA LYS A 176 29.64 -1.77 -5.86
C LYS A 176 29.12 -0.76 -4.84
N LYS A 177 28.13 -1.13 -3.99
CA LYS A 177 27.53 -0.25 -2.96
C LYS A 177 26.93 1.05 -3.51
N LEU A 178 26.59 1.10 -4.80
CA LEU A 178 26.01 2.28 -5.45
C LEU A 178 24.55 2.52 -5.04
N THR A 179 23.90 1.55 -4.41
CA THR A 179 22.49 1.59 -4.01
C THR A 179 22.26 2.17 -2.61
N ILE A 180 23.33 2.39 -1.82
CA ILE A 180 23.22 2.85 -0.43
C ILE A 180 22.60 4.25 -0.37
N GLY A 181 21.60 4.42 0.51
CA GLY A 181 20.90 5.69 0.71
C GLY A 181 20.00 6.11 -0.45
N LYS A 182 19.85 5.27 -1.49
CA LYS A 182 19.04 5.58 -2.68
C LYS A 182 17.74 4.78 -2.67
N SER A 183 16.72 5.35 -3.31
CA SER A 183 15.41 4.72 -3.46
C SER A 183 15.51 3.44 -4.30
N PRO A 184 15.07 2.26 -3.78
CA PRO A 184 15.14 1.00 -4.51
C PRO A 184 14.44 1.03 -5.87
N ILE A 185 13.28 1.67 -5.96
CA ILE A 185 12.53 1.80 -7.22
C ILE A 185 13.26 2.68 -8.22
N GLY A 186 13.95 3.73 -7.75
CA GLY A 186 14.76 4.60 -8.61
C GLY A 186 15.98 3.87 -9.16
N THR A 187 16.65 3.06 -8.34
CA THR A 187 17.75 2.19 -8.77
C THR A 187 17.27 1.16 -9.80
N ALA A 188 16.15 0.48 -9.54
CA ALA A 188 15.59 -0.49 -10.47
C ALA A 188 15.20 0.14 -11.81
N SER A 189 14.55 1.31 -11.79
CA SER A 189 14.14 2.03 -13.01
C SER A 189 15.34 2.47 -13.85
N ALA A 190 16.39 2.97 -13.19
CA ALA A 190 17.63 3.34 -13.85
C ALA A 190 18.34 2.12 -14.45
N ALA A 191 18.38 0.99 -13.75
CA ALA A 191 18.96 -0.25 -14.26
C ALA A 191 18.17 -0.83 -15.45
N VAL A 192 16.83 -0.70 -15.44
CA VAL A 192 15.99 -1.09 -16.58
C VAL A 192 16.28 -0.21 -17.79
N TYR A 193 16.32 1.12 -17.63
CA TYR A 193 16.66 2.01 -18.73
C TYR A 193 18.08 1.77 -19.25
N TYR A 194 19.04 1.53 -18.35
CA TYR A 194 20.40 1.16 -18.72
C TYR A 194 20.42 -0.11 -19.58
N ALA A 195 19.69 -1.15 -19.19
CA ALA A 195 19.56 -2.37 -19.99
C ALA A 195 18.91 -2.11 -21.36
N CYS A 196 17.94 -1.20 -21.45
CA CYS A 196 17.36 -0.80 -22.74
C CYS A 196 18.42 -0.18 -23.65
N VAL A 197 19.24 0.74 -23.14
CA VAL A 197 20.31 1.40 -23.91
C VAL A 197 21.34 0.37 -24.40
N LEU A 198 21.74 -0.57 -23.54
CA LEU A 198 22.70 -1.62 -23.91
C LEU A 198 22.20 -2.57 -24.99
N MET A 199 20.91 -2.86 -24.96
CA MET A 199 20.29 -3.85 -25.84
C MET A 199 19.59 -3.21 -27.05
N ASP A 200 19.78 -1.90 -27.26
CA ASP A 200 19.13 -1.09 -28.29
C ASP A 200 17.61 -1.27 -28.32
N ALA A 201 16.99 -1.34 -27.14
CA ALA A 201 15.54 -1.41 -27.00
C ALA A 201 14.94 0.00 -27.06
N GLU A 202 13.93 0.19 -27.92
CA GLU A 202 13.24 1.48 -28.10
C GLU A 202 12.35 1.83 -26.89
N LYS A 203 12.96 2.36 -25.83
CA LYS A 203 12.27 2.94 -24.68
C LYS A 203 12.95 4.22 -24.19
N THR A 204 12.16 5.27 -24.07
CA THR A 204 12.57 6.56 -23.51
C THR A 204 12.63 6.52 -21.98
N GLN A 205 13.33 7.49 -21.39
CA GLN A 205 13.34 7.66 -19.92
C GLN A 205 11.93 7.94 -19.39
N GLN A 206 11.13 8.71 -20.14
CA GLN A 206 9.76 9.04 -19.78
C GLN A 206 8.87 7.79 -19.70
N GLU A 207 8.92 6.89 -20.70
CA GLU A 207 8.13 5.65 -20.69
C GLU A 207 8.47 4.75 -19.49
N ILE A 208 9.77 4.60 -19.17
CA ILE A 208 10.19 3.81 -18.02
C ILE A 208 9.78 4.49 -16.70
N ALA A 209 9.88 5.82 -16.62
CA ALA A 209 9.46 6.58 -15.45
C ALA A 209 7.95 6.44 -15.19
N VAL A 210 7.13 6.48 -16.24
CA VAL A 210 5.68 6.23 -16.17
C VAL A 210 5.39 4.80 -15.69
N ALA A 211 6.04 3.79 -16.28
CA ALA A 211 5.87 2.39 -15.86
C ALA A 211 6.24 2.18 -14.37
N ALA A 212 7.26 2.89 -13.89
CA ALA A 212 7.72 2.85 -12.50
C ALA A 212 6.95 3.77 -11.54
N ASN A 213 6.07 4.65 -12.04
CA ASN A 213 5.41 5.72 -11.26
C ASN A 213 6.42 6.63 -10.51
N ILE A 214 7.48 7.05 -11.20
CA ILE A 214 8.45 8.02 -10.70
C ILE A 214 8.55 9.21 -11.67
N THR A 215 9.14 10.31 -11.20
CA THR A 215 9.48 11.43 -12.08
C THR A 215 10.67 11.07 -12.96
N GLU A 216 10.68 11.53 -14.21
CA GLU A 216 11.81 11.35 -15.14
C GLU A 216 13.14 11.85 -14.55
N VAL A 217 13.15 12.99 -13.87
CA VAL A 217 14.34 13.56 -13.21
C VAL A 217 14.96 12.59 -12.19
N THR A 218 14.12 11.84 -11.47
CA THR A 218 14.61 10.81 -10.53
C THR A 218 15.29 9.68 -11.28
N LEU A 219 14.74 9.23 -12.42
CA LEU A 219 15.36 8.21 -13.26
C LEU A 219 16.69 8.71 -13.83
N ARG A 220 16.70 9.91 -14.43
CA ARG A 220 17.87 10.54 -15.06
C ARG A 220 19.05 10.66 -14.10
N ASN A 221 18.80 11.17 -12.90
CA ASN A 221 19.84 11.30 -11.85
C ASN A 221 20.40 9.96 -11.38
N ARG A 222 19.56 8.91 -11.37
CA ARG A 222 19.98 7.56 -10.97
C ARG A 222 20.74 6.86 -12.09
N TYR A 223 20.29 7.02 -13.33
CA TYR A 223 20.98 6.51 -14.52
C TYR A 223 22.38 7.08 -14.64
N LYS A 224 22.54 8.40 -14.55
CA LYS A 224 23.86 9.05 -14.60
C LYS A 224 24.82 8.44 -13.58
N ASN A 225 24.39 8.30 -12.33
CA ASN A 225 25.22 7.70 -11.30
C ASN A 225 25.57 6.22 -11.57
N LEU A 226 24.67 5.43 -12.17
CA LEU A 226 25.01 4.07 -12.58
C LEU A 226 26.01 4.09 -13.73
N ASN A 227 25.82 4.95 -14.73
CA ASN A 227 26.70 5.08 -15.89
C ASN A 227 28.13 5.52 -15.55
N ASP A 228 28.27 6.44 -14.59
CA ASP A 228 29.59 6.94 -14.18
C ASP A 228 30.42 5.88 -13.41
N HIS A 229 29.79 4.83 -12.89
CA HIS A 229 30.43 3.85 -11.99
C HIS A 229 30.34 2.40 -12.46
N LEU A 230 29.41 2.10 -13.37
CA LEU A 230 29.32 0.84 -14.06
C LEU A 230 30.01 1.04 -15.42
N GLU A 231 31.24 0.56 -15.53
CA GLU A 231 32.01 0.47 -16.79
C GLU A 231 31.39 -0.60 -17.72
N TYR A 232 30.09 -0.52 -17.94
CA TYR A 232 29.35 -1.42 -18.80
C TYR A 232 29.22 -0.70 -20.13
N ALA A 233 30.25 -0.79 -20.98
CA ALA A 233 30.35 0.00 -22.21
C ALA A 233 29.02 0.05 -22.97
N PRO A 234 28.27 1.18 -22.94
CA PRO A 234 27.08 1.31 -23.75
C PRO A 234 27.51 1.61 -25.18
N PRO A 235 26.80 1.11 -26.21
CA PRO A 235 26.96 1.65 -27.54
C PRO A 235 26.67 3.16 -27.45
N THR A 236 27.65 3.95 -27.83
CA THR A 236 27.64 5.41 -27.80
C THR A 236 26.60 5.92 -28.79
N HIS A 237 25.32 6.03 -28.41
CA HIS A 237 24.39 7.03 -28.95
C HIS A 237 23.06 7.05 -28.18
N ARG A 238 22.45 8.24 -28.11
CA ARG A 238 21.22 8.65 -27.40
C ARG A 238 21.39 9.01 -25.92
N ILE A 239 22.11 10.11 -25.68
CA ILE A 239 21.73 11.02 -24.60
C ILE A 239 20.75 11.99 -25.25
N ASP A 240 19.46 11.74 -25.12
CA ASP A 240 18.45 12.69 -25.57
C ASP A 240 18.49 13.90 -24.64
N SER A 241 19.06 14.99 -25.15
CA SER A 241 19.03 16.31 -24.55
C SER A 241 17.71 16.97 -24.89
N THR A 242 16.75 16.94 -23.95
CA THR A 242 15.82 18.04 -23.67
C THR A 242 15.22 17.88 -22.26
#